data_AF-A0A5R9PYB6-F1
#
_entry.id   AF-A0A5R9PYB6-F1
#
_cell.length_a   1.000
_cell.length_b   1.000
_cell.length_c   1.000
_cell.angle_alpha   90.00
_cell.angle_beta   90.00
_cell.angle_gamma   90.00
#
_symmetry.space_group_name_H-M   'P 1'
#
loop_
_entity.id
_entity.type
_entity.pdbx_description
1 polymer ?
#
loop_
_entity_poly.entity_id
_entity_poly.type
_entity_poly.pdbx_seq_one_letter_code
_entity_poly.pdbx_strand_id
1 'polypeptide(L)'
;MDVPNIYEALTMSLSPYQFQLLTSSSKDICDNFEHFFTYFNLLVKKKLPSFISCSNLFDHKQYICSLTEHLTSQQSIWLYIEKNRAYLNRLFQDKHQVNVFREVFLMALSTTLKSKFTLAVRKAWQSILFVFTNMVQTQIHGYSNVISMLQYRNKRSMTTQLNGKLHSDP
;
A
#
# COMPACT_ATOMS: atom_id res chain seq x y z
N MET A 1 -18.84 -14.39 -14.18
CA MET A 1 -17.81 -13.43 -13.74
C MET A 1 -17.34 -13.91 -12.39
N ASP A 2 -16.20 -14.59 -12.35
CA ASP A 2 -15.65 -15.11 -11.09
C ASP A 2 -15.13 -13.94 -10.26
N VAL A 3 -15.83 -13.67 -9.16
CA VAL A 3 -15.34 -12.80 -8.09
C VAL A 3 -14.15 -13.53 -7.47
N PRO A 4 -12.93 -12.95 -7.48
CA PRO A 4 -11.77 -13.60 -6.87
C PRO A 4 -12.12 -13.94 -5.42
N ASN A 5 -12.03 -15.23 -5.10
CA ASN A 5 -12.41 -15.76 -3.80
C ASN A 5 -11.57 -15.05 -2.73
N ILE A 6 -12.22 -14.40 -1.77
CA ILE A 6 -11.60 -13.56 -0.73
C ILE A 6 -10.51 -14.33 0.06
N TYR A 7 -10.60 -15.67 0.05
CA TYR A 7 -9.61 -16.58 0.62
C TYR A 7 -8.25 -16.60 -0.11
N GLU A 8 -8.18 -16.38 -1.43
CA GLU A 8 -6.90 -16.25 -2.15
C GLU A 8 -6.17 -14.96 -1.77
N ALA A 9 -6.90 -13.91 -1.38
CA ALA A 9 -6.31 -12.66 -0.90
C ALA A 9 -5.77 -12.76 0.54
N LEU A 10 -6.23 -13.73 1.33
CA LEU A 10 -5.89 -13.90 2.74
C LEU A 10 -4.55 -14.62 2.98
N THR A 11 -3.96 -15.26 1.96
CA THR A 11 -2.75 -16.09 2.08
C THR A 11 -1.57 -15.66 1.21
N MET A 12 -1.65 -14.55 0.46
CA MET A 12 -0.57 -14.20 -0.47
C MET A 12 0.74 -13.83 0.27
N SER A 13 1.56 -14.84 0.56
CA SER A 13 2.99 -14.74 0.37
C SER A 13 3.20 -14.52 -1.12
N LEU A 14 3.94 -13.47 -1.48
CA LEU A 14 4.36 -13.30 -2.86
C LEU A 14 5.16 -14.53 -3.27
N SER A 15 4.87 -15.10 -4.44
CA SER A 15 5.74 -16.13 -4.97
C SER A 15 7.15 -15.54 -5.17
N PRO A 16 8.22 -16.35 -5.13
CA PRO A 16 9.59 -15.87 -5.36
C PRO A 16 9.71 -15.06 -6.66
N TYR A 17 8.98 -15.49 -7.70
CA TYR A 17 8.91 -14.77 -8.97
C TYR A 17 8.20 -13.42 -8.85
N GLN A 18 7.03 -13.35 -8.19
CA GLN A 18 6.34 -12.07 -7.97
C GLN A 18 7.19 -11.10 -7.14
N PHE A 19 7.91 -11.60 -6.13
CA PHE A 19 8.85 -10.82 -5.33
C PHE A 19 9.98 -10.24 -6.19
N GLN A 20 10.57 -11.02 -7.10
CA GLN A 20 11.60 -10.54 -8.02
C GLN A 20 11.06 -9.49 -9.00
N LEU A 21 9.85 -9.69 -9.52
CA LEU A 21 9.20 -8.71 -10.40
C LEU A 21 8.96 -7.39 -9.66
N LEU A 22 8.45 -7.44 -8.43
CA LEU A 22 8.22 -6.25 -7.61
C LEU A 22 9.53 -5.57 -7.28
N THR A 23 10.56 -6.30 -6.84
CA THR A 23 11.87 -5.73 -6.51
C THR A 23 12.51 -5.04 -7.70
N SER A 24 12.56 -5.69 -8.86
CA SER A 24 13.19 -5.13 -10.07
C SER A 24 12.44 -3.91 -10.59
N SER A 25 11.11 -3.99 -10.70
CA SER A 25 10.30 -2.85 -11.16
C SER A 25 10.24 -1.72 -10.13
N SER A 26 10.34 -2.00 -8.84
CA SER A 26 10.47 -0.98 -7.78
C SER A 26 11.73 -0.15 -7.94
N LYS A 27 12.86 -0.82 -8.21
CA LYS A 27 14.13 -0.14 -8.50
C LYS A 27 13.99 0.77 -9.72
N ASP A 28 13.41 0.27 -10.81
CA ASP A 28 13.19 1.07 -12.02
C ASP A 28 12.32 2.31 -11.77
N ILE A 29 11.31 2.22 -10.89
CA ILE A 29 10.49 3.38 -10.49
C ILE A 29 11.33 4.38 -9.71
N CYS A 30 12.14 3.94 -8.75
CA CYS A 30 12.96 4.82 -7.93
C CYS A 30 14.07 5.52 -8.73
N ASP A 31 14.66 4.81 -9.70
CA ASP A 31 15.64 5.36 -10.63
C ASP A 31 14.99 6.41 -11.56
N ASN A 32 13.71 6.24 -11.91
CA ASN A 32 12.93 7.14 -12.78
C ASN A 32 11.84 7.91 -12.03
N PHE A 33 12.07 8.22 -10.75
CA PHE A 33 11.01 8.66 -9.85
C PHE A 33 10.33 9.96 -10.30
N GLU A 34 11.09 10.92 -10.82
CA GLU A 34 10.55 12.20 -11.28
C GLU A 34 9.53 12.02 -12.42
N HIS A 35 9.85 11.14 -13.37
CA HIS A 35 8.95 10.78 -14.46
C HIS A 35 7.69 10.11 -13.91
N PHE A 36 7.85 9.09 -13.06
CA PHE A 36 6.75 8.39 -12.41
C PHE A 36 5.82 9.35 -11.65
N PHE A 37 6.38 10.19 -10.81
CA PHE A 37 5.63 11.09 -9.94
C PHE A 37 4.92 12.20 -10.72
N THR A 38 5.53 12.68 -11.81
CA THR A 38 4.89 13.64 -12.71
C THR A 38 3.59 13.08 -13.27
N TYR A 39 3.62 11.87 -13.85
CA TYR A 39 2.40 11.23 -14.35
C TYR A 39 1.42 10.88 -13.25
N PHE A 40 1.92 10.36 -12.13
CA PHE A 40 1.09 10.05 -10.97
C PHE A 40 0.30 11.28 -10.53
N ASN A 41 0.96 12.43 -10.32
CA ASN A 41 0.30 13.67 -9.91
C ASN A 41 -0.70 14.20 -10.93
N LEU A 42 -0.36 14.15 -12.22
CA LEU A 42 -1.28 14.56 -13.29
C LEU A 42 -2.57 13.74 -13.25
N LEU A 43 -2.43 12.41 -13.13
CA LEU A 43 -3.56 11.48 -13.08
C LEU A 43 -4.38 11.61 -11.80
N VAL A 44 -3.72 11.79 -10.65
CA VAL A 44 -4.41 12.00 -9.36
C VAL A 44 -5.20 13.31 -9.40
N LYS A 45 -4.61 14.42 -9.85
CA LYS A 45 -5.32 15.70 -9.97
C LYS A 45 -6.55 15.62 -10.89
N LYS A 46 -6.46 14.82 -11.96
CA LYS A 46 -7.59 14.59 -12.87
C LYS A 46 -8.72 13.81 -12.22
N LYS A 47 -8.41 12.79 -11.40
CA LYS A 47 -9.42 11.92 -10.77
C LYS A 47 -9.93 12.44 -9.42
N LEU A 48 -9.10 13.20 -8.71
CA LEU A 48 -9.38 13.79 -7.41
C LEU A 48 -8.83 15.21 -7.37
N PRO A 49 -9.60 16.21 -7.84
CA PRO A 49 -9.20 17.61 -7.75
C PRO A 49 -8.97 18.09 -6.32
N SER A 50 -9.63 17.45 -5.34
CA SER A 50 -9.49 17.71 -3.90
C SER A 50 -8.38 16.92 -3.21
N PHE A 51 -7.66 16.05 -3.93
CA PHE A 51 -6.49 15.39 -3.35
C PHE A 51 -5.45 16.46 -3.03
N ILE A 52 -5.00 16.51 -1.78
CA ILE A 52 -3.96 17.45 -1.36
C ILE A 52 -2.82 17.33 -2.36
N SER A 53 -2.54 18.43 -3.05
CA SER A 53 -1.46 18.48 -4.03
C SER A 53 -0.21 18.00 -3.33
N CYS A 54 0.39 16.93 -3.85
CA CYS A 54 1.70 16.44 -3.45
C CYS A 54 2.73 17.54 -3.73
N SER A 55 2.84 18.52 -2.85
CA SER A 55 3.48 19.81 -3.12
C SER A 55 4.99 19.71 -3.24
N ASN A 56 5.60 18.65 -2.68
CA ASN A 56 7.04 18.43 -2.72
C ASN A 56 7.38 17.03 -3.24
N LEU A 57 7.95 16.95 -4.46
CA LEU A 57 8.49 15.73 -5.06
C LEU A 57 9.41 14.96 -4.07
N PHE A 58 10.26 15.68 -3.34
CA PHE A 58 11.23 15.12 -2.39
C PHE A 58 10.55 14.40 -1.23
N ASP A 59 9.51 14.99 -0.65
CA ASP A 59 8.80 14.40 0.49
C ASP A 59 8.18 13.06 0.09
N HIS A 60 7.61 12.98 -1.11
CA HIS A 60 6.98 11.75 -1.60
C HIS A 60 7.97 10.70 -2.09
N LYS A 61 9.15 11.09 -2.58
CA LYS A 61 10.16 10.13 -3.06
C LYS A 61 10.55 9.16 -1.96
N GLN A 62 10.84 9.68 -0.77
CA GLN A 62 11.22 8.85 0.36
C GLN A 62 10.11 7.86 0.73
N TYR A 63 8.85 8.32 0.82
CA TYR A 63 7.73 7.45 1.17
C TYR A 63 7.41 6.43 0.08
N ILE A 64 7.39 6.82 -1.20
CA ILE A 64 7.04 5.90 -2.28
C ILE A 64 8.16 4.87 -2.48
N CYS A 65 9.42 5.27 -2.52
CA CYS A 65 10.52 4.31 -2.62
C CYS A 65 10.57 3.39 -1.39
N SER A 66 10.42 3.93 -0.18
CA SER A 66 10.35 3.09 1.02
C SER A 66 9.14 2.15 1.01
N LEU A 67 7.97 2.60 0.53
CA LEU A 67 6.81 1.72 0.35
C LEU A 67 7.18 0.56 -0.57
N THR A 68 7.82 0.84 -1.72
CA THR A 68 8.18 -0.22 -2.67
C THR A 68 9.10 -1.28 -2.09
N GLU A 69 10.00 -0.92 -1.16
CA GLU A 69 10.84 -1.87 -0.42
C GLU A 69 10.04 -2.73 0.57
N HIS A 70 8.92 -2.21 1.09
CA HIS A 70 8.06 -2.91 2.04
C HIS A 70 6.95 -3.73 1.39
N LEU A 71 6.73 -3.60 0.07
CA LEU A 71 5.79 -4.40 -0.72
C LEU A 71 6.31 -5.83 -0.99
N THR A 72 6.89 -6.44 0.04
CA THR A 72 7.56 -7.75 0.01
C THR A 72 6.80 -8.81 0.83
N SER A 73 5.99 -8.37 1.79
CA SER A 73 5.08 -9.22 2.55
C SER A 73 4.00 -8.39 3.25
N GLN A 74 2.90 -9.04 3.64
CA GLN A 74 1.85 -8.41 4.43
C GLN A 74 2.38 -7.79 5.74
N GLN A 75 3.31 -8.46 6.42
CA GLN A 75 3.90 -7.96 7.66
C GLN A 75 4.76 -6.72 7.41
N SER A 76 5.56 -6.72 6.34
CA SER A 76 6.39 -5.57 5.99
C SER A 76 5.53 -4.35 5.63
N ILE A 77 4.44 -4.57 4.89
CA ILE A 77 3.44 -3.54 4.60
C ILE A 77 2.82 -3.00 5.89
N TRP A 78 2.45 -3.88 6.82
CA TRP A 78 1.89 -3.47 8.11
C TRP A 78 2.85 -2.54 8.85
N LEU A 79 4.12 -2.92 8.97
CA LEU A 79 5.15 -2.12 9.65
C LEU A 79 5.36 -0.77 8.97
N TYR A 80 5.34 -0.74 7.64
CA TYR A 80 5.41 0.49 6.88
C TYR A 80 4.23 1.43 7.20
N ILE A 81 3.00 0.91 7.25
CA ILE A 81 1.81 1.71 7.54
C ILE A 81 1.88 2.29 8.97
N GLU A 82 2.26 1.48 9.96
CA GLU A 82 2.42 1.93 11.34
C GLU A 82 3.47 3.05 11.45
N LYS A 83 4.63 2.87 10.82
CA LYS A 83 5.72 3.85 10.83
C LYS A 83 5.34 5.16 10.16
N ASN A 84 4.56 5.09 9.08
CA ASN A 84 4.22 6.25 8.24
C ASN A 84 2.76 6.72 8.40
N ARG A 85 2.12 6.37 9.52
CA ARG A 85 0.69 6.60 9.75
C ARG A 85 0.28 8.07 9.57
N ALA A 86 1.06 9.01 10.12
CA ALA A 86 0.78 10.44 10.01
C ALA A 86 0.86 10.96 8.56
N TYR A 87 1.76 10.40 7.74
CA TYR A 87 1.82 10.71 6.32
C TYR A 87 0.61 10.12 5.59
N LEU A 88 0.28 8.87 5.84
CA LEU A 88 -0.84 8.19 5.19
C LEU A 88 -2.21 8.78 5.58
N ASN A 89 -2.38 9.24 6.83
CA ASN A 89 -3.60 9.95 7.26
C ASN A 89 -3.78 11.30 6.54
N ARG A 90 -2.67 11.98 6.23
CA ARG A 90 -2.73 13.23 5.44
C ARG A 90 -3.02 12.95 3.97
N LEU A 91 -2.45 11.87 3.43
CA LEU A 91 -2.60 11.47 2.04
C LEU A 91 -3.99 10.88 1.75
N PHE A 92 -4.55 10.13 2.69
CA PHE A 92 -5.83 9.44 2.60
C PHE A 92 -6.75 9.95 3.70
N GLN A 93 -7.41 11.08 3.43
CA GLN A 93 -8.45 11.63 4.28
C GLN A 93 -9.77 10.88 4.13
N ASP A 94 -10.03 10.33 2.94
CA ASP A 94 -11.22 9.52 2.65
C ASP A 94 -10.89 8.20 1.92
N LYS A 95 -11.74 7.19 2.11
CA LYS A 95 -11.61 5.85 1.49
C LYS A 95 -11.54 5.89 -0.04
N HIS A 96 -12.24 6.84 -0.68
CA HIS A 96 -12.24 6.98 -2.13
C HIS A 96 -10.84 7.33 -2.64
N GLN A 97 -10.08 8.12 -1.87
CA GLN A 97 -8.71 8.50 -2.21
C GLN A 97 -7.77 7.29 -2.25
N VAL A 98 -7.98 6.32 -1.36
CA VAL A 98 -7.21 5.06 -1.35
C VAL A 98 -7.45 4.24 -2.63
N ASN A 99 -8.70 4.17 -3.08
CA ASN A 99 -9.05 3.43 -4.29
C ASN A 99 -8.47 4.09 -5.55
N VAL A 100 -8.60 5.41 -5.66
CA VAL A 100 -8.03 6.18 -6.77
C VAL A 100 -6.51 6.08 -6.78
N PHE A 101 -5.86 6.11 -5.61
CA PHE A 101 -4.41 5.93 -5.50
C PHE A 101 -3.94 4.64 -6.18
N ARG A 102 -4.57 3.50 -5.88
CA ARG A 102 -4.22 2.21 -6.51
C ARG A 102 -4.30 2.26 -8.03
N GLU A 103 -5.40 2.79 -8.56
CA GLU A 103 -5.59 2.89 -10.01
C GLU A 103 -4.57 3.79 -10.67
N VAL A 104 -4.35 4.98 -10.10
CA VAL A 104 -3.41 5.96 -10.65
C VAL A 104 -1.97 5.46 -10.55
N PHE A 105 -1.60 4.79 -9.45
CA PHE A 105 -0.29 4.17 -9.30
C PHE A 105 -0.03 3.16 -10.42
N LEU A 106 -1.00 2.28 -10.73
CA LEU A 106 -0.88 1.33 -11.84
C LEU A 106 -0.76 1.99 -13.21
N MET A 107 -1.47 3.09 -13.45
CA MET A 107 -1.36 3.84 -14.70
C MET A 107 0.01 4.54 -14.82
N ALA A 108 0.51 5.11 -13.72
CA ALA A 108 1.84 5.72 -13.67
C ALA A 108 2.95 4.68 -13.87
N LEU A 109 2.80 3.48 -13.29
CA LEU A 109 3.67 2.32 -13.53
C LEU A 109 3.73 1.97 -15.02
N SER A 110 2.56 1.84 -15.67
CA SER A 110 2.49 1.50 -17.09
C SER A 110 3.24 2.52 -17.97
N THR A 111 3.14 3.80 -17.62
CA THR A 111 3.79 4.89 -18.37
C THR A 111 5.30 4.89 -18.13
N THR A 112 5.72 4.65 -16.89
CA THR A 112 7.13 4.70 -16.49
C THR A 112 7.92 3.50 -16.99
N LEU A 113 7.37 2.30 -16.81
CA LEU A 113 8.04 1.04 -17.13
C LEU A 113 7.93 0.65 -18.61
N LYS A 114 6.95 1.20 -19.34
CA LYS A 114 6.75 0.98 -20.78
C LYS A 114 6.75 -0.52 -21.12
N SER A 115 7.69 -0.97 -21.95
CA SER A 115 7.83 -2.39 -22.35
C SER A 115 8.14 -3.33 -21.18
N LYS A 116 8.72 -2.84 -20.08
CA LYS A 116 8.96 -3.62 -18.85
C LYS A 116 7.67 -3.87 -18.06
N PHE A 117 6.58 -3.15 -18.34
CA PHE A 117 5.27 -3.36 -17.70
C PHE A 117 4.51 -4.54 -18.30
N THR A 118 5.11 -5.73 -18.21
CA THR A 118 4.52 -6.98 -18.70
C THR A 118 3.25 -7.34 -17.92
N LEU A 119 2.46 -8.28 -18.46
CA LEU A 119 1.27 -8.79 -17.77
C LEU A 119 1.60 -9.34 -16.37
N ALA A 120 2.76 -10.01 -16.22
CA ALA A 120 3.19 -10.56 -14.94
C ALA A 120 3.51 -9.44 -13.93
N VAL A 121 4.24 -8.40 -14.35
CA VAL A 121 4.54 -7.22 -13.52
C VAL A 121 3.24 -6.53 -13.11
N ARG A 122 2.32 -6.31 -14.06
CA ARG A 122 1.00 -5.72 -13.79
C ARG A 122 0.24 -6.50 -12.74
N LYS A 123 0.14 -7.83 -12.87
CA LYS A 123 -0.56 -8.69 -11.91
C LYS A 123 0.09 -8.63 -10.52
N ALA A 124 1.42 -8.68 -10.43
CA ALA A 124 2.13 -8.58 -9.17
C ALA A 124 1.84 -7.26 -8.45
N TRP A 125 1.92 -6.13 -9.17
CA TRP A 125 1.57 -4.81 -8.62
C TRP A 125 0.09 -4.70 -8.25
N GLN A 126 -0.83 -5.20 -9.07
CA GLN A 126 -2.25 -5.19 -8.78
C GLN A 126 -2.59 -5.92 -7.47
N SER A 127 -1.96 -7.07 -7.24
CA SER A 127 -2.14 -7.87 -6.02
C SER A 127 -1.56 -7.15 -4.80
N ILE A 128 -0.32 -6.67 -4.86
CA ILE A 128 0.31 -6.09 -3.67
C ILE A 128 -0.25 -4.71 -3.32
N LEU A 129 -0.64 -3.90 -4.31
CA LEU A 129 -1.35 -2.64 -4.08
C LEU A 129 -2.75 -2.86 -3.52
N PHE A 130 -3.42 -3.94 -3.90
CA PHE A 130 -4.70 -4.32 -3.28
C PHE A 130 -4.54 -4.63 -1.80
N VAL A 131 -3.52 -5.41 -1.44
CA VAL A 131 -3.18 -5.69 -0.03
C VAL A 131 -2.89 -4.38 0.71
N PHE A 132 -1.99 -3.55 0.18
CA PHE A 132 -1.63 -2.26 0.79
C PHE A 132 -2.86 -1.36 1.01
N THR A 133 -3.69 -1.16 -0.01
CA THR A 133 -4.87 -0.29 0.09
C THR A 133 -5.91 -0.80 1.07
N ASN A 134 -6.15 -2.11 1.13
CA ASN A 134 -7.03 -2.69 2.14
C ASN A 134 -6.48 -2.52 3.56
N MET A 135 -5.17 -2.69 3.74
CA MET A 135 -4.53 -2.48 5.04
C MET A 135 -4.62 -1.03 5.49
N VAL A 136 -4.42 -0.07 4.57
CA VAL A 136 -4.63 1.36 4.82
C VAL A 136 -6.08 1.62 5.23
N GLN A 137 -7.07 1.14 4.47
CA GLN A 137 -8.50 1.28 4.81
C GLN A 137 -8.83 0.73 6.20
N THR A 138 -8.20 -0.40 6.57
CA THR A 138 -8.41 -1.05 7.86
C THR A 138 -7.76 -0.30 9.02
N GLN A 139 -6.49 0.10 8.89
CA GLN A 139 -5.72 0.68 9.99
C GLN A 139 -5.94 2.19 10.16
N ILE A 140 -6.25 2.89 9.08
CA ILE A 140 -6.43 4.35 9.08
C ILE A 140 -7.90 4.72 9.22
N HIS A 141 -8.77 4.10 8.42
CA HIS A 141 -10.20 4.44 8.41
C HIS A 141 -11.06 3.48 9.24
N GLY A 142 -10.48 2.43 9.83
CA GLY A 142 -11.19 1.48 10.68
C GLY A 142 -12.12 0.51 9.94
N TYR A 143 -12.10 0.48 8.61
CA TYR A 143 -12.91 -0.42 7.78
C TYR A 143 -12.15 -1.70 7.44
N SER A 144 -12.58 -2.85 7.96
CA SER A 144 -11.93 -4.13 7.63
C SER A 144 -12.81 -5.02 6.77
N ASN A 145 -12.37 -5.30 5.54
CA ASN A 145 -12.81 -6.46 4.76
C ASN A 145 -11.80 -7.63 4.84
N VAL A 146 -10.74 -7.49 5.66
CA VAL A 146 -9.62 -8.45 5.72
C VAL A 146 -9.61 -9.13 7.09
N ILE A 147 -10.00 -10.40 7.12
CA ILE A 147 -10.15 -11.20 8.35
C ILE A 147 -8.83 -11.34 9.13
N SER A 148 -7.68 -11.45 8.45
CA SER A 148 -6.36 -11.57 9.10
C SER A 148 -5.96 -10.31 9.87
N MET A 149 -6.38 -9.13 9.42
CA MET A 149 -6.15 -7.86 10.09
C MET A 149 -6.99 -7.75 11.38
N LEU A 150 -8.19 -8.32 11.37
CA LEU A 150 -9.05 -8.44 12.54
C LEU A 150 -8.40 -9.37 13.58
N GLN A 151 -7.82 -10.50 13.14
CA GLN A 151 -7.08 -11.42 14.01
C GLN A 151 -5.80 -10.79 14.58
N TYR A 152 -5.05 -10.02 13.78
CA TYR A 152 -3.84 -9.33 14.24
C TYR A 152 -4.19 -8.20 15.23
N ARG A 153 -5.24 -7.43 14.95
CA ARG A 153 -5.77 -6.40 15.86
C ARG A 153 -6.27 -7.02 17.17
N ASN A 154 -6.96 -8.15 17.12
CA ASN A 154 -7.41 -8.88 18.31
C ASN A 154 -6.23 -9.41 19.12
N LYS A 155 -5.21 -10.00 18.47
CA LYS A 155 -3.98 -10.41 19.15
C LYS A 155 -3.28 -9.24 19.84
N ARG A 156 -3.10 -8.11 19.14
CA ARG A 156 -2.44 -6.92 19.71
C ARG A 156 -3.25 -6.30 20.85
N SER A 157 -4.58 -6.21 20.71
CA SER A 157 -5.49 -5.75 21.77
C SER A 157 -5.42 -6.63 23.02
N MET A 158 -5.32 -7.95 22.86
CA MET A 158 -5.12 -8.87 23.98
C MET A 158 -3.73 -8.67 24.64
N THR A 159 -2.68 -8.43 23.86
CA THR A 159 -1.34 -8.14 24.41
C THR A 159 -1.30 -6.83 25.20
N THR A 160 -2.01 -5.79 24.74
CA THR A 160 -2.10 -4.51 25.46
C THR A 160 -2.93 -4.62 26.75
N GLN A 161 -3.98 -5.46 26.77
CA GLN A 161 -4.76 -5.74 27.99
C GLN A 161 -3.98 -6.54 29.03
N LEU A 162 -3.12 -7.47 28.61
CA LEU A 162 -2.24 -8.22 29.51
C LEU A 162 -1.17 -7.31 30.15
N ASN A 163 -0.57 -6.39 29.38
CA ASN A 163 0.37 -5.41 29.93
C ASN A 163 -0.28 -4.37 30.85
N GLY A 164 -1.56 -4.04 30.63
CA GLY A 164 -2.31 -3.14 31.51
C GLY A 164 -2.76 -3.76 32.83
N LYS A 165 -2.82 -5.10 32.92
CA LYS A 165 -3.22 -5.83 34.14
C LYS A 165 -2.05 -6.18 35.08
N LEU A 166 -0.80 -5.99 34.65
CA LEU A 166 0.40 -6.23 35.47
C LEU A 166 0.84 -4.99 36.28
N HIS A 167 0.04 -3.93 36.32
CA HIS A 167 0.33 -2.68 37.05
C HIS A 167 -0.77 -2.25 38.02
N SER A 168 -1.61 -3.20 38.42
CA SER A 168 -2.65 -2.95 39.40
C SER A 168 -2.82 -4.20 40.27
N ASP A 169 -1.87 -4.39 41.18
CA ASP A 169 -2.14 -4.99 42.48
C ASP A 169 -1.54 -4.03 43.54
N PRO A 170 -2.30 -3.66 44.59
CA PRO A 170 -1.86 -2.76 45.66
C PRO A 170 -0.80 -3.37 46.58
#